data_AF-A0A938BK61-F1
#
_entry.id   AF-A0A938BK61-F1
#
_cell.length_a   1.000
_cell.length_b   1.000
_cell.length_c   1.000
_cell.angle_alpha   90.00
_cell.angle_beta   90.00
_cell.angle_gamma   90.00
#
_symmetry.space_group_name_H-M   'P 1'
#
loop_
_entity.id
_entity.type
_entity.pdbx_description
1 polymer ?
#
loop_
_entity_poly.entity_id
_entity_poly.type
_entity_poly.pdbx_seq_one_letter_code
_entity_poly.pdbx_strand_id
1 'polypeptide(L)'
;MLKGHQLAWYGSDGKLVQERLLPGATKMAVDSDGVWVMTVSSTASSNLARLNKYANSGDFLGAYPLPAPGAIAIGASSVWVVESGDVIHEYGKTPALVTSN
;
A
#
# COMPACT_ATOMS: atom_id res chain seq x y z
N MET A 1 12.49 5.76 -15.35
CA MET A 1 11.96 6.36 -14.10
C MET A 1 10.54 5.88 -13.90
N LEU A 2 10.22 5.22 -12.78
CA LEU A 2 8.83 4.95 -12.41
C LEU A 2 8.19 6.29 -12.04
N LYS A 3 7.03 6.63 -12.62
CA LYS A 3 6.25 7.79 -12.17
C LYS A 3 5.80 7.53 -10.72
N GLY A 4 6.09 8.46 -9.81
CA GLY A 4 5.51 8.40 -8.48
C GLY A 4 4.04 8.78 -8.54
N HIS A 5 3.18 8.01 -7.89
CA HIS A 5 1.80 8.43 -7.65
C HIS A 5 1.78 9.20 -6.32
N GLN A 6 0.88 10.18 -6.23
CA GLN A 6 0.67 10.92 -4.99
C GLN A 6 -0.55 10.35 -4.27
N LEU A 7 -0.40 10.13 -2.97
CA LEU A 7 -1.53 9.95 -2.07
C LEU A 7 -1.88 11.32 -1.51
N ALA A 8 -3.14 11.71 -1.67
CA ALA A 8 -3.66 12.99 -1.21
C ALA A 8 -4.81 12.75 -0.23
N TRP A 9 -4.75 13.43 0.91
CA TRP A 9 -5.79 13.42 1.93
C TRP A 9 -6.58 14.70 1.81
N TYR A 10 -7.91 14.55 1.75
CA TYR A 10 -8.84 15.67 1.71
C TYR A 10 -9.69 15.64 2.98
N GLY A 11 -9.92 16.82 3.55
CA GLY A 11 -10.87 17.00 4.64
C GLY A 11 -12.29 16.69 4.18
N SER A 12 -13.22 16.59 5.14
CA SER A 12 -14.65 16.45 4.83
C SER A 12 -15.22 17.65 4.05
N ASP A 13 -14.52 18.79 4.09
CA ASP A 13 -14.80 19.99 3.30
C ASP A 13 -14.21 19.93 1.87
N GLY A 14 -13.56 18.81 1.51
CA GLY A 14 -12.95 18.61 0.20
C GLY A 14 -11.63 19.35 0.00
N LYS A 15 -11.07 19.99 1.04
CA LYS A 15 -9.78 20.68 0.94
C LYS A 15 -8.62 19.73 1.16
N LEU A 16 -7.55 19.93 0.40
CA LEU A 16 -6.32 19.19 0.58
C LEU A 16 -5.74 19.46 1.98
N VAL A 17 -5.51 18.39 2.73
CA VAL A 17 -4.90 18.41 4.07
C VAL A 17 -3.44 18.03 3.98
N GLN A 18 -3.12 17.00 3.19
CA GLN A 18 -1.75 16.50 3.02
C GLN A 18 -1.60 15.84 1.65
N GLU A 19 -0.38 15.90 1.09
CA GLU A 19 0.06 15.01 0.02
C GLU A 19 1.32 14.25 0.42
N ARG A 20 1.44 13.03 -0.10
CA ARG A 20 2.63 12.20 0.04
C ARG A 20 2.95 11.54 -1.29
N LEU A 21 4.18 11.72 -1.75
CA LEU A 21 4.69 10.95 -2.87
C LEU A 21 4.91 9.49 -2.44
N LEU A 22 4.33 8.56 -3.20
CA LEU A 22 4.58 7.12 -3.06
C LEU A 22 5.24 6.61 -4.35
N PRO A 23 6.58 6.63 -4.42
CA PRO A 23 7.31 6.13 -5.57
C PRO A 23 6.92 4.68 -5.87
N GLY A 24 6.63 4.40 -7.14
CA GLY A 24 6.30 3.06 -7.58
C GLY A 24 4.94 2.54 -7.11
N ALA A 25 4.09 3.33 -6.45
CA ALA A 25 2.71 2.89 -6.17
C ALA A 25 1.97 2.57 -7.47
N THR A 26 1.19 1.48 -7.52
CA THR A 26 0.49 1.03 -8.74
C THR A 26 -0.98 0.68 -8.54
N LYS A 27 -1.36 0.24 -7.34
CA LYS A 27 -2.72 -0.17 -6.97
C LYS A 27 -2.94 0.11 -5.49
N MET A 28 -4.19 0.29 -5.11
CA MET A 28 -4.57 0.48 -3.72
C MET A 28 -5.91 -0.17 -3.40
N ALA A 29 -6.09 -0.47 -2.12
CA ALA A 29 -7.35 -0.85 -1.52
C ALA A 29 -7.45 -0.22 -0.12
N VAL A 30 -8.67 -0.03 0.38
CA VAL A 30 -8.91 0.64 1.66
C VAL A 30 -9.86 -0.20 2.51
N ASP A 31 -9.68 -0.14 3.83
CA ASP A 31 -10.62 -0.71 4.79
C ASP A 31 -10.93 0.26 5.94
N SER A 32 -11.66 -0.24 6.94
CA SER A 32 -12.01 0.51 8.14
C SER A 32 -10.82 0.97 8.96
N ASP A 33 -9.61 0.46 8.72
CA ASP A 33 -8.46 0.66 9.60
C ASP A 33 -7.18 1.11 8.87
N GLY A 34 -7.15 1.15 7.55
CA GLY A 34 -5.97 1.59 6.82
C GLY A 34 -6.12 1.71 5.31
N VAL A 35 -5.05 2.18 4.69
CA VAL A 35 -4.86 2.19 3.23
C VAL A 35 -3.77 1.19 2.88
N TRP A 36 -4.04 0.33 1.91
CA TRP A 36 -3.09 -0.66 1.41
C TRP A 36 -2.65 -0.27 0.02
N VAL A 37 -1.34 -0.27 -0.21
CA VAL A 37 -0.74 0.19 -1.47
C VAL A 37 0.26 -0.85 -1.95
N MET A 38 0.13 -1.27 -3.21
CA MET A 38 1.16 -2.04 -3.87
C MET A 38 2.18 -1.08 -4.49
N THR A 39 3.45 -1.29 -4.18
CA THR A 39 4.57 -0.55 -4.76
C THR A 39 5.42 -1.50 -5.60
N VAL A 40 5.80 -1.05 -6.80
CA VAL A 40 6.79 -1.72 -7.66
C VAL A 40 8.10 -0.98 -7.58
N SER A 41 9.21 -1.72 -7.59
CA SER A 41 10.54 -1.15 -7.69
C SER A 41 11.33 -1.85 -8.79
N SER A 42 12.12 -1.09 -9.53
CA SER A 42 13.06 -1.62 -10.52
C SER A 42 14.42 -2.00 -9.93
N THR A 43 14.67 -1.64 -8.66
CA THR A 43 15.97 -1.81 -8.00
C THR A 43 15.87 -2.44 -6.62
N ALA A 44 14.65 -2.69 -6.12
CA ALA A 44 14.37 -3.31 -4.83
C ALA A 44 13.16 -4.23 -4.95
N SER A 45 12.82 -4.95 -3.89
CA SER A 45 11.59 -5.75 -3.84
C SER A 45 10.36 -4.86 -3.97
N SER A 46 9.38 -5.33 -4.74
CA SER A 46 8.02 -4.77 -4.71
C SER A 46 7.37 -5.10 -3.37
N ASN A 47 6.41 -4.29 -2.92
CA ASN A 47 5.83 -4.46 -1.59
C ASN A 47 4.32 -4.22 -1.56
N LEU A 48 3.64 -4.90 -0.65
CA LEU A 48 2.32 -4.56 -0.14
C LEU A 48 2.50 -3.76 1.14
N ALA A 49 2.38 -2.44 1.07
CA ALA A 49 2.50 -1.55 2.22
C ALA A 49 1.14 -1.24 2.85
N ARG A 50 1.09 -1.19 4.18
CA ARG A 50 -0.05 -0.64 4.91
C ARG A 50 0.31 0.74 5.45
N LEU A 51 -0.56 1.70 5.21
CA LEU A 51 -0.44 3.08 5.67
C LEU A 51 -1.51 3.36 6.73
N ASN A 52 -1.14 4.15 7.73
CA ASN A 52 -2.07 4.70 8.70
C ASN A 52 -2.96 5.73 8.00
N LYS A 53 -4.28 5.49 8.01
CA LYS A 53 -5.24 6.40 7.37
C LYS A 53 -5.62 7.60 8.23
N TYR A 54 -5.43 7.50 9.56
CA TYR A 54 -5.82 8.53 10.52
C TYR A 54 -4.72 9.55 10.75
N ALA A 55 -3.48 9.14 10.54
CA ALA A 55 -2.38 10.08 10.48
C ALA A 55 -2.47 10.77 9.11
N ASN A 56 -2.74 12.08 9.11
CA ASN A 56 -2.57 12.94 7.94
C ASN A 56 -1.09 13.01 7.48
N SER A 57 -0.24 12.05 7.87
CA SER A 57 1.13 11.83 7.42
C SER A 57 1.27 10.55 6.58
N GLY A 58 0.25 9.67 6.58
CA GLY A 58 0.30 8.39 5.88
C GLY A 58 1.42 7.47 6.39
N ASP A 59 1.65 7.43 7.70
CA ASP A 59 2.73 6.64 8.30
C ASP A 59 2.69 5.19 7.84
N PHE A 60 3.86 4.63 7.52
CA PHE A 60 3.97 3.21 7.18
C PHE A 60 3.77 2.38 8.45
N LEU A 61 2.76 1.52 8.44
CA LEU A 61 2.51 0.55 9.49
C LEU A 61 3.29 -0.75 9.26
N GLY A 62 3.77 -0.98 8.04
CA GLY A 62 4.59 -2.12 7.67
C GLY A 62 4.40 -2.50 6.21
N ALA A 63 5.10 -3.54 5.77
CA ALA A 63 4.90 -4.10 4.45
C ALA A 63 5.19 -5.61 4.36
N TYR A 64 4.59 -6.26 3.37
CA TYR A 64 4.99 -7.58 2.91
C TYR A 64 5.76 -7.46 1.59
N PRO A 65 6.86 -8.22 1.39
CA PRO A 65 7.47 -8.32 0.08
C PRO A 65 6.52 -9.01 -0.89
N LEU A 66 6.43 -8.47 -2.10
CA LEU A 66 5.69 -9.03 -3.22
C LEU A 66 6.67 -9.36 -4.34
N PRO A 67 6.64 -10.60 -4.89
CA PRO A 67 7.49 -10.93 -6.02
C PRO A 67 7.06 -10.18 -7.28
N ALA A 68 5.75 -10.16 -7.58
CA ALA A 68 5.21 -9.42 -8.73
C ALA A 68 3.75 -8.97 -8.54
N PRO A 69 3.47 -7.70 -8.20
CA PRO A 69 2.12 -7.24 -7.89
C PRO A 69 1.20 -7.17 -9.12
N GLY A 70 0.05 -7.84 -9.07
CA GLY A 70 -1.01 -7.78 -10.09
C GLY A 70 -2.23 -6.99 -9.62
N ALA A 71 -2.98 -7.55 -8.66
CA ALA A 71 -4.21 -6.94 -8.11
C ALA A 71 -4.29 -7.11 -6.58
N ILE A 72 -5.12 -6.30 -5.93
CA ILE A 72 -5.33 -6.32 -4.48
C ILE A 72 -6.83 -6.22 -4.15
N ALA A 73 -7.27 -7.02 -3.17
CA ALA A 73 -8.58 -6.91 -2.55
C ALA A 73 -8.46 -7.07 -1.02
N ILE A 74 -9.39 -6.49 -0.26
CA ILE A 74 -9.41 -6.59 1.19
C ILE A 74 -10.67 -7.32 1.65
N GLY A 75 -10.47 -8.38 2.43
CA GLY A 75 -11.53 -9.08 3.16
C GLY A 75 -11.64 -8.61 4.61
N ALA A 76 -12.48 -9.28 5.40
CA ALA A 76 -12.70 -8.92 6.79
C ALA A 76 -11.39 -8.98 7.63
N SER A 77 -10.67 -10.10 7.54
CA SER A 77 -9.45 -10.37 8.32
C SER A 77 -8.15 -10.27 7.54
N SER A 78 -8.23 -10.26 6.21
CA SER A 78 -7.08 -10.56 5.34
C SER A 78 -7.02 -9.64 4.13
N VAL A 79 -5.84 -9.57 3.53
CA VAL A 79 -5.58 -8.91 2.25
C VAL A 79 -5.21 -9.97 1.24
N TRP A 80 -5.89 -9.96 0.10
CA TRP A 80 -5.70 -10.90 -0.98
C TRP A 80 -4.95 -10.19 -2.11
N VAL A 81 -3.83 -10.78 -2.54
CA VAL A 81 -3.00 -10.25 -3.63
C VAL A 81 -2.92 -11.29 -4.73
N VAL A 82 -3.21 -10.87 -5.95
CA VAL A 82 -2.93 -11.65 -7.15
C VAL A 82 -1.55 -11.26 -7.64
N GLU A 83 -0.65 -12.23 -7.72
CA GLU A 83 0.66 -12.09 -8.33
C GLU A 83 0.55 -12.17 -9.87
N SER A 84 1.46 -11.55 -10.62
CA SER A 84 1.52 -11.75 -12.07
C SER A 84 1.98 -13.19 -12.37
N GLY A 85 1.01 -14.10 -12.58
CA GLY A 85 1.27 -15.52 -12.81
C GLY A 85 0.24 -16.48 -12.19
N ASP A 86 -0.99 -15.99 -11.97
CA ASP A 86 -2.14 -16.75 -11.47
C ASP A 86 -2.01 -17.32 -10.04
N VAL A 87 -1.07 -16.83 -9.25
CA VAL A 87 -0.95 -17.15 -7.81
C VAL A 87 -1.70 -16.11 -6.97
N ILE A 88 -2.49 -16.60 -6.01
CA ILE A 88 -3.19 -15.76 -5.03
C ILE A 88 -2.53 -15.98 -3.66
N HIS A 89 -2.10 -14.89 -3.04
CA HIS A 89 -1.56 -14.87 -1.68
C HIS A 89 -2.57 -14.24 -0.72
N GLU A 90 -2.70 -14.84 0.46
CA GLU A 90 -3.44 -14.27 1.58
C GLU A 90 -2.44 -13.72 2.62
N TYR A 91 -2.60 -12.46 3.00
CA TYR A 91 -1.81 -11.80 4.03
C TYR A 91 -2.70 -11.38 5.20
N GLY A 92 -2.18 -11.49 6.42
CA GLY A 92 -2.79 -10.88 7.58
C GLY A 92 -2.76 -9.35 7.50
N LYS A 93 -3.63 -8.67 8.24
CA LYS A 93 -3.72 -7.20 8.21
C LYS A 93 -2.61 -6.49 8.99
N THR A 94 -1.73 -7.21 9.67
CA THR A 94 -0.69 -6.62 10.53
C THR A 94 0.69 -6.96 9.97
N PRO A 95 1.16 -6.23 8.94
CA PRO A 95 2.49 -6.44 8.41
C PRO A 95 3.55 -6.03 9.45
N ALA A 96 4.73 -6.64 9.37
CA ALA A 96 5.86 -6.19 10.15
C ALA A 96 6.32 -4.81 9.65
N LEU A 97 6.77 -3.96 10.59
CA LEU A 97 7.48 -2.74 10.23
C LEU A 97 8.73 -3.11 9.43
N VAL A 98 8.87 -2.52 8.24
CA VAL A 98 10.11 -2.64 7.48
C VAL A 98 11.08 -1.65 8.10
N THR A 99 11.93 -2.11 9.01
CA THR A 99 13.14 -1.37 9.38
C THR A 99 14.10 -1.51 8.21
N SER A 100 14.36 -0.42 7.48
CA SER A 100 15.46 -0.39 6.51
C SER A 100 16.77 -0.73 7.24
N ASN A 101 17.46 -1.79 6.80
CA ASN A 101 18.88 -2.00 7.11
C ASN A 101 19.74 -1.01 6.32
#